data_AF-A0A7C2NH51-F1
#
_entry.id   AF-A0A7C2NH51-F1
#
_cell.length_a   1.000
_cell.length_b   1.000
_cell.length_c   1.000
_cell.angle_alpha   90.00
_cell.angle_beta   90.00
_cell.angle_gamma   90.00
#
_symmetry.space_group_name_H-M   'P 1'
#
loop_
_entity.id
_entity.type
_entity.pdbx_description
1 polymer ?
#
loop_
_entity_poly.entity_id
_entity_poly.type
_entity_poly.pdbx_seq_one_letter_code
_entity_poly.pdbx_strand_id
1 'polypeptide(L)'
;MELHDGVRKACVAALGAALLTLTGCGPLTIRTWVTVVPDESAGTVTLNNGAPLAIQRLGGAFLAKVQIDTTELLSGPVQGTIELEDVRLAGFVGGGIGPLCAWGDPAGASAGTVTLDILGGGGSSANLVLDIRAFTGLSDAFGLPPTELEQEVTFSLGGGLSTETLLAALRSGSADGLFATTALFEGASEIAGFPVEFVLDLALTNGARPPVFDADLLEFCGPLFAEQGPQIFYGLNSQGSYLRAKGDDEPKAPLVIPLAELGAAPGDLLRIRTVGTYSDDTVLKDGSDRRTSAVFSSTPDVIGAGNRLRVPGAIDAGTNVTTATWLDCVLIFCRFVSSDIPHDFRVDPQVDVVVPPNAAYLIVAPLSPEHYWKDDTGFGFGVDVEVNPAS
;
A
#
# COMPACT_ATOMS: atom_id res chain seq x y z
N MET A 1 32.11 -32.34 15.54
CA MET A 1 30.70 -32.15 15.13
C MET A 1 29.95 -31.58 16.33
N GLU A 2 30.26 -30.33 16.70
CA GLU A 2 29.74 -29.70 17.94
C GLU A 2 29.88 -28.15 17.89
N LEU A 3 29.90 -27.56 16.69
CA LEU A 3 29.99 -26.11 16.49
C LEU A 3 28.65 -25.45 16.14
N HIS A 4 27.56 -26.21 16.00
CA HIS A 4 26.25 -25.69 15.57
C HIS A 4 25.34 -25.20 16.70
N ASP A 5 25.59 -25.59 17.96
CA ASP A 5 24.71 -25.26 19.08
C ASP A 5 25.03 -23.89 19.72
N GLY A 6 26.29 -23.44 19.61
CA GLY A 6 26.73 -22.13 20.10
C GLY A 6 26.25 -20.95 19.26
N VAL A 7 26.17 -21.11 17.92
CA VAL A 7 25.70 -20.06 17.00
C VAL A 7 24.19 -19.85 17.12
N ARG A 8 23.41 -20.91 17.37
CA ARG A 8 21.97 -20.80 17.66
C ARG A 8 21.71 -20.05 18.97
N LYS A 9 22.47 -20.33 20.04
CA LYS A 9 22.30 -19.65 21.33
C LYS A 9 22.74 -18.18 21.31
N ALA A 10 23.78 -17.84 20.53
CA ALA A 10 24.20 -16.45 20.33
C ALA A 10 23.20 -15.65 19.47
N CYS A 11 22.59 -16.26 18.44
CA CYS A 11 21.51 -15.63 17.67
C CYS A 11 20.27 -15.40 18.52
N VAL A 12 19.89 -16.35 19.39
CA VAL A 12 18.74 -16.20 20.30
C VAL A 12 18.97 -15.10 21.35
N ALA A 13 20.21 -14.85 21.80
CA ALA A 13 20.50 -13.76 22.73
C ALA A 13 20.51 -12.36 22.07
N ALA A 14 20.98 -12.25 20.82
CA ALA A 14 20.93 -11.01 20.05
C ALA A 14 19.52 -10.69 19.53
N LEU A 15 18.76 -11.71 19.08
CA LEU A 15 17.32 -11.57 18.86
C LEU A 15 16.60 -11.25 20.16
N GLY A 16 17.01 -11.83 21.29
CA GLY A 16 16.45 -11.54 22.61
C GLY A 16 16.53 -10.06 22.98
N ALA A 17 17.63 -9.35 22.70
CA ALA A 17 17.73 -7.92 22.97
C ALA A 17 16.87 -7.04 22.02
N ALA A 18 16.67 -7.45 20.77
CA ALA A 18 15.79 -6.77 19.81
C ALA A 18 14.30 -7.17 19.94
N LEU A 19 14.02 -8.35 20.51
CA LEU A 19 12.68 -8.84 20.83
C LEU A 19 12.22 -8.38 22.23
N LEU A 20 13.15 -8.12 23.16
CA LEU A 20 12.82 -7.48 24.44
C LEU A 20 12.28 -6.05 24.26
N THR A 21 12.54 -5.41 23.13
CA THR A 21 11.90 -4.15 22.71
C THR A 21 10.61 -4.35 21.92
N LEU A 22 10.38 -5.54 21.36
CA LEU A 22 9.12 -5.92 20.71
C LEU A 22 8.22 -6.62 21.73
N THR A 23 7.89 -5.95 22.82
CA THR A 23 6.68 -6.35 23.54
C THR A 23 5.52 -6.06 22.61
N GLY A 24 4.67 -7.05 22.36
CA GLY A 24 3.37 -6.81 21.75
C GLY A 24 2.66 -5.68 22.47
N CYS A 25 2.39 -4.59 21.76
CA CYS A 25 2.00 -3.32 22.37
C CYS A 25 0.54 -2.95 22.09
N GLY A 26 -0.21 -3.79 21.38
CA GLY A 26 -1.63 -3.61 21.09
C GLY A 26 -2.00 -3.92 19.63
N PRO A 27 -3.11 -3.36 19.14
CA PRO A 27 -3.54 -3.57 17.77
C PRO A 27 -2.53 -2.98 16.80
N LEU A 28 -2.31 -3.67 15.69
CA LEU A 28 -1.53 -3.22 14.55
C LEU A 28 -2.38 -3.36 13.28
N THR A 29 -2.55 -2.25 12.58
CA THR A 29 -3.20 -2.17 11.29
C THR A 29 -2.13 -2.04 10.21
N ILE A 30 -2.14 -2.96 9.26
CA ILE A 30 -1.34 -2.92 8.04
C ILE A 30 -2.29 -2.66 6.88
N ARG A 31 -2.04 -1.63 6.08
CA ARG A 31 -2.85 -1.28 4.91
C ARG A 31 -1.92 -1.15 3.70
N THR A 32 -2.05 -2.03 2.72
CA THR A 32 -1.10 -2.12 1.61
C THR A 32 -1.75 -2.70 0.37
N TRP A 33 -1.25 -2.29 -0.80
CA TRP A 33 -1.63 -2.89 -2.06
C TRP A 33 -0.90 -4.20 -2.27
N VAL A 34 -1.62 -5.32 -2.38
CA VAL A 34 -1.11 -6.62 -2.80
C VAL A 34 -1.22 -6.70 -4.31
N THR A 35 -0.11 -6.49 -5.02
CA THR A 35 -0.01 -6.31 -6.47
C THR A 35 0.39 -7.60 -7.17
N VAL A 36 -0.28 -7.90 -8.28
CA VAL A 36 0.06 -8.99 -9.20
C VAL A 36 1.38 -8.67 -9.89
N VAL A 37 2.30 -9.63 -9.89
CA VAL A 37 3.57 -9.57 -10.62
C VAL A 37 3.34 -10.16 -12.02
N PRO A 38 3.19 -9.35 -13.08
CA PRO A 38 2.66 -9.83 -14.36
C PRO A 38 3.53 -10.92 -15.01
N ASP A 39 4.85 -10.81 -14.90
CA ASP A 39 5.80 -11.75 -15.50
C ASP A 39 5.90 -13.10 -14.76
N GLU A 40 5.39 -13.15 -13.53
CA GLU A 40 5.37 -14.35 -12.69
C GLU A 40 3.95 -14.89 -12.49
N SER A 41 2.96 -14.27 -13.11
CA SER A 41 1.55 -14.64 -13.00
C SER A 41 1.02 -15.19 -14.33
N ALA A 42 0.11 -16.14 -14.24
CA ALA A 42 -0.57 -16.72 -15.39
C ALA A 42 -2.07 -16.82 -15.11
N GLY A 43 -2.87 -16.79 -16.17
CA GLY A 43 -4.31 -16.96 -16.07
C GLY A 43 -4.87 -17.66 -17.28
N THR A 44 -5.93 -18.45 -17.08
CA THR A 44 -6.70 -19.05 -18.16
C THR A 44 -8.19 -18.93 -17.92
N VAL A 45 -8.95 -18.85 -19.02
CA VAL A 45 -10.41 -18.88 -19.05
C VAL A 45 -10.86 -20.02 -19.95
N THR A 46 -11.74 -20.87 -19.44
CA THR A 46 -12.33 -21.99 -20.16
C THR A 46 -13.82 -21.74 -20.36
N LEU A 47 -14.27 -21.65 -21.61
CA LEU A 47 -15.69 -21.48 -21.95
C LEU A 47 -16.31 -22.83 -22.31
N ASN A 48 -17.38 -23.24 -21.63
CA ASN A 48 -18.20 -24.41 -21.96
C ASN A 48 -17.38 -25.71 -22.20
N ASN A 49 -16.44 -26.01 -21.29
CA ASN A 49 -15.50 -27.14 -21.40
C ASN A 49 -14.61 -27.11 -22.67
N GLY A 50 -14.43 -25.95 -23.27
CA GLY A 50 -13.55 -25.73 -24.42
C GLY A 50 -12.07 -25.81 -24.07
N ALA A 51 -11.22 -25.45 -25.05
CA ALA A 51 -9.79 -25.28 -24.78
C ALA A 51 -9.55 -24.03 -23.89
N PRO A 52 -8.69 -24.10 -22.87
CA PRO A 52 -8.34 -22.94 -22.06
C PRO A 52 -7.73 -21.83 -22.91
N LEU A 53 -8.21 -20.60 -22.72
CA LEU A 53 -7.71 -19.39 -23.35
C LEU A 53 -6.85 -18.63 -22.35
N ALA A 54 -5.60 -18.34 -22.70
CA ALA A 54 -4.71 -17.60 -21.82
C ALA A 54 -5.19 -16.14 -21.65
N ILE A 55 -5.11 -15.65 -20.42
CA ILE A 55 -5.26 -14.24 -20.08
C ILE A 55 -3.91 -13.57 -20.28
N GLN A 56 -3.85 -12.67 -21.25
CA GLN A 56 -2.67 -11.86 -21.55
C GLN A 56 -2.71 -10.57 -20.74
N ARG A 57 -1.54 -9.99 -20.46
CA ARG A 57 -1.43 -8.68 -19.77
C ARG A 57 -2.20 -8.65 -18.44
N LEU A 58 -2.24 -9.80 -17.76
CA LEU A 58 -2.88 -9.91 -16.46
C LEU A 58 -2.10 -9.06 -15.46
N GLY A 59 -2.78 -8.10 -14.86
CA GLY A 59 -2.21 -7.20 -13.86
C GLY A 59 -3.29 -6.68 -12.93
N GLY A 60 -2.86 -5.99 -11.89
CA GLY A 60 -3.78 -5.44 -10.90
C GLY A 60 -3.27 -5.59 -9.47
N ALA A 61 -4.13 -5.25 -8.51
CA ALA A 61 -3.84 -5.37 -7.09
C ALA A 61 -5.11 -5.38 -6.25
N PHE A 62 -4.96 -5.75 -4.99
CA PHE A 62 -5.97 -5.69 -3.93
C PHE A 62 -5.46 -4.78 -2.82
N LEU A 63 -6.24 -3.79 -2.39
CA LEU A 63 -5.93 -3.00 -1.21
C LEU A 63 -6.35 -3.80 0.02
N ALA A 64 -5.40 -4.43 0.70
CA ALA A 64 -5.65 -5.22 1.89
C ALA A 64 -5.46 -4.38 3.15
N LYS A 65 -6.39 -4.50 4.08
CA LYS A 65 -6.30 -4.01 5.44
C LYS A 65 -6.29 -5.20 6.39
N VAL A 66 -5.16 -5.42 7.03
CA VAL A 66 -4.92 -6.50 7.98
C VAL A 66 -4.85 -5.91 9.38
N GLN A 67 -5.62 -6.46 10.31
CA GLN A 67 -5.59 -6.05 11.71
C GLN A 67 -5.25 -7.25 12.60
N ILE A 68 -4.17 -7.11 13.37
CA ILE A 68 -3.69 -8.15 14.30
C ILE A 68 -3.49 -7.56 15.69
N ASP A 69 -3.62 -8.38 16.73
CA ASP A 69 -3.24 -8.00 18.09
C ASP A 69 -1.82 -8.51 18.39
N THR A 70 -0.88 -7.58 18.46
CA THR A 70 0.53 -7.93 18.68
C THR A 70 0.80 -8.37 20.11
N THR A 71 -0.09 -8.14 21.09
CA THR A 71 0.10 -8.60 22.47
C THR A 71 0.23 -10.12 22.57
N GLU A 72 -0.31 -10.85 21.58
CA GLU A 72 -0.28 -12.31 21.50
C GLU A 72 0.97 -12.87 20.79
N LEU A 73 1.88 -12.02 20.29
CA LEU A 73 3.02 -12.41 19.46
C LEU A 73 3.93 -13.46 20.12
N LEU A 74 4.02 -13.47 21.46
CA LEU A 74 4.85 -14.40 22.22
C LEU A 74 4.10 -15.67 22.66
N SER A 75 2.78 -15.72 22.53
CA SER A 75 1.94 -16.84 22.99
C SER A 75 1.64 -17.89 21.92
N GLY A 76 1.94 -17.62 20.65
CA GLY A 76 1.68 -18.54 19.54
C GLY A 76 1.42 -17.79 18.24
N PRO A 77 0.78 -18.46 17.26
CA PRO A 77 0.33 -17.79 16.04
C PRO A 77 -0.63 -16.64 16.37
N VAL A 78 -0.37 -15.46 15.82
CA VAL A 78 -1.19 -14.28 16.01
C VAL A 78 -2.41 -14.39 15.10
N GLN A 79 -3.59 -14.22 15.70
CA GLN A 79 -4.84 -14.17 14.95
C GLN A 79 -5.21 -12.72 14.61
N GLY A 80 -5.88 -12.54 13.48
CA GLY A 80 -6.35 -11.24 13.04
C GLY A 80 -7.46 -11.32 12.01
N THR A 81 -7.78 -10.16 11.47
CA THR A 81 -8.76 -10.00 10.39
C THR A 81 -8.08 -9.42 9.16
N ILE A 82 -8.65 -9.73 8.01
CA ILE A 82 -8.28 -9.16 6.72
C ILE A 82 -9.54 -8.68 6.01
N GLU A 83 -9.46 -7.50 5.42
CA GLU A 83 -10.50 -6.86 4.61
C GLU A 83 -9.84 -6.40 3.30
N LEU A 84 -10.47 -6.66 2.16
CA LEU A 84 -10.07 -6.04 0.89
C LEU A 84 -10.95 -4.81 0.68
N GLU A 85 -10.34 -3.63 0.80
CA GLU A 85 -11.02 -2.35 0.67
C GLU A 85 -11.16 -1.90 -0.79
N ASP A 86 -10.34 -2.46 -1.69
CA ASP A 86 -10.38 -2.20 -3.13
C ASP A 86 -9.80 -3.42 -3.86
N VAL A 87 -10.41 -3.84 -4.96
CA VAL A 87 -9.90 -4.87 -5.85
C VAL A 87 -9.87 -4.32 -7.27
N ARG A 88 -8.73 -4.41 -7.94
CA ARG A 88 -8.57 -3.97 -9.33
C ARG A 88 -7.75 -4.99 -10.08
N LEU A 89 -8.40 -5.80 -10.90
CA LEU A 89 -7.74 -6.74 -11.80
C LEU A 89 -8.15 -6.42 -13.23
N ALA A 90 -7.18 -6.46 -14.13
CA ALA A 90 -7.42 -6.31 -15.57
C ALA A 90 -6.56 -7.30 -16.35
N GLY A 91 -7.06 -7.69 -17.52
CA GLY A 91 -6.32 -8.51 -18.48
C GLY A 91 -6.99 -8.50 -19.84
N PHE A 92 -6.45 -9.26 -20.76
CA PHE A 92 -6.98 -9.39 -22.11
C PHE A 92 -7.06 -10.86 -22.51
N VAL A 93 -8.23 -11.30 -22.97
CA VAL A 93 -8.43 -12.69 -23.39
C VAL A 93 -8.66 -12.73 -24.90
N GLY A 94 -7.89 -13.58 -25.57
CA GLY A 94 -8.03 -13.82 -27.01
C GLY A 94 -9.34 -14.52 -27.38
N GLY A 95 -9.50 -14.86 -28.67
CA GLY A 95 -10.66 -15.65 -29.11
C GLY A 95 -11.99 -14.88 -29.14
N GLY A 96 -11.95 -13.54 -29.17
CA GLY A 96 -13.14 -12.69 -29.24
C GLY A 96 -13.72 -12.29 -27.89
N ILE A 97 -13.10 -12.68 -26.77
CA ILE A 97 -13.54 -12.26 -25.43
C ILE A 97 -13.15 -10.80 -25.16
N GLY A 98 -11.94 -10.40 -25.53
CA GLY A 98 -11.46 -9.02 -25.39
C GLY A 98 -10.95 -8.70 -23.98
N PRO A 99 -10.99 -7.43 -23.57
CA PRO A 99 -10.61 -7.01 -22.21
C PRO A 99 -11.42 -7.75 -21.14
N LEU A 100 -10.79 -7.99 -19.99
CA LEU A 100 -11.37 -8.59 -18.79
C LEU A 100 -11.06 -7.67 -17.62
N CYS A 101 -12.07 -7.37 -16.82
CA CYS A 101 -11.95 -6.61 -15.57
C CYS A 101 -12.56 -7.43 -14.43
N ALA A 102 -11.95 -7.37 -13.25
CA ALA A 102 -12.59 -7.78 -12.01
C ALA A 102 -12.35 -6.74 -10.91
N TRP A 103 -13.37 -6.46 -10.11
CA TRP A 103 -13.35 -5.47 -9.04
C TRP A 103 -14.19 -5.92 -7.85
N GLY A 104 -14.00 -5.31 -6.68
CA GLY A 104 -14.74 -5.67 -5.48
C GLY A 104 -16.20 -5.27 -5.60
N ASP A 105 -17.11 -6.11 -5.09
CA ASP A 105 -18.53 -5.75 -5.06
C ASP A 105 -18.77 -4.66 -4.00
N PRO A 106 -19.24 -3.45 -4.37
CA PRO A 106 -19.58 -2.43 -3.38
C PRO A 106 -20.73 -2.84 -2.44
N ALA A 107 -21.53 -3.85 -2.82
CA ALA A 107 -22.62 -4.38 -2.00
C ALA A 107 -22.14 -5.41 -0.96
N GLY A 108 -20.96 -6.00 -1.15
CA GLY A 108 -20.45 -7.10 -0.33
C GLY A 108 -18.94 -6.98 -0.07
N ALA A 109 -18.57 -6.88 1.21
CA ALA A 109 -17.17 -6.73 1.58
C ALA A 109 -16.42 -8.06 1.48
N SER A 110 -15.32 -8.07 0.73
CA SER A 110 -14.35 -9.16 0.76
C SER A 110 -13.61 -9.16 2.11
N ALA A 111 -13.85 -10.15 2.97
CA ALA A 111 -13.30 -10.16 4.33
C ALA A 111 -13.05 -11.57 4.88
N GLY A 112 -12.25 -11.66 5.93
CA GLY A 112 -11.85 -12.94 6.50
C GLY A 112 -10.89 -12.86 7.68
N THR A 113 -10.16 -13.94 7.91
CA THR A 113 -9.23 -14.10 9.03
C THR A 113 -7.80 -14.29 8.54
N VAL A 114 -6.84 -13.84 9.35
CA VAL A 114 -5.42 -14.11 9.13
C VAL A 114 -4.82 -14.80 10.35
N THR A 115 -3.96 -15.77 10.11
CA THR A 115 -3.14 -16.42 11.13
C THR A 115 -1.67 -16.21 10.76
N LEU A 116 -0.92 -15.53 11.62
CA LEU A 116 0.51 -15.26 11.43
C LEU A 116 1.34 -16.07 12.42
N ASP A 117 2.02 -17.10 11.95
CA ASP A 117 2.96 -17.86 12.77
C ASP A 117 4.39 -17.32 12.63
N ILE A 118 4.65 -16.23 13.35
CA ILE A 118 5.88 -15.44 13.25
C ILE A 118 7.07 -16.14 13.93
N LEU A 119 6.82 -17.01 14.91
CA LEU A 119 7.84 -17.65 15.75
C LEU A 119 7.97 -19.17 15.52
N GLY A 120 6.86 -19.86 15.24
CA GLY A 120 6.78 -21.32 15.18
C GLY A 120 7.16 -21.92 13.84
N GLY A 121 7.20 -21.11 12.77
CA GLY A 121 7.49 -21.58 11.41
C GLY A 121 6.44 -22.53 10.84
N GLY A 122 5.27 -22.67 11.48
CA GLY A 122 4.13 -23.48 11.08
C GLY A 122 3.36 -22.94 9.86
N GLY A 123 3.87 -21.87 9.24
CA GLY A 123 3.29 -21.22 8.07
C GLY A 123 2.24 -20.19 8.47
N SER A 124 2.26 -19.04 7.81
CA SER A 124 1.21 -18.03 7.93
C SER A 124 0.16 -18.25 6.84
N SER A 125 -1.10 -17.96 7.14
CA SER A 125 -2.20 -18.10 6.18
C SER A 125 -3.27 -17.03 6.36
N ALA A 126 -4.02 -16.75 5.31
CA ALA A 126 -5.24 -15.96 5.38
C ALA A 126 -6.39 -16.73 4.74
N ASN A 127 -7.56 -16.74 5.37
CA ASN A 127 -8.79 -17.30 4.82
C ASN A 127 -9.75 -16.14 4.57
N LEU A 128 -10.21 -15.99 3.33
CA LEU A 128 -10.96 -14.84 2.89
C LEU A 128 -12.18 -15.30 2.09
N VAL A 129 -13.32 -14.66 2.32
CA VAL A 129 -14.42 -14.67 1.36
C VAL A 129 -14.16 -13.52 0.39
N LEU A 130 -13.85 -13.86 -0.86
CA LEU A 130 -13.77 -12.91 -1.96
C LEU A 130 -15.16 -12.70 -2.52
N ASP A 131 -15.59 -11.45 -2.54
CA ASP A 131 -16.80 -10.98 -3.19
C ASP A 131 -16.42 -9.95 -4.24
N ILE A 132 -16.42 -10.40 -5.50
CA ILE A 132 -15.95 -9.62 -6.64
C ILE A 132 -16.93 -9.71 -7.79
N ARG A 133 -16.92 -8.67 -8.63
CA ARG A 133 -17.65 -8.61 -9.90
C ARG A 133 -16.64 -8.75 -11.04
N ALA A 134 -17.05 -9.40 -12.12
CA ALA A 134 -16.25 -9.56 -13.32
C ALA A 134 -17.01 -9.12 -14.57
N PHE A 135 -16.30 -8.51 -15.52
CA PHE A 135 -16.85 -8.04 -16.77
C PHE A 135 -15.86 -8.22 -17.92
N THR A 136 -16.37 -8.49 -19.13
CA THR A 136 -15.53 -8.72 -20.31
C THR A 136 -15.99 -7.88 -21.48
N GLY A 137 -15.11 -7.69 -22.47
CA GLY A 137 -15.47 -7.04 -23.74
C GLY A 137 -16.59 -7.77 -24.47
N LEU A 138 -16.68 -9.09 -24.33
CA LEU A 138 -17.79 -9.89 -24.85
C LEU A 138 -19.11 -9.55 -24.14
N SER A 139 -19.07 -9.42 -22.81
CA SER A 139 -20.24 -9.03 -22.01
C SER A 139 -20.75 -7.65 -22.45
N ASP A 140 -19.84 -6.69 -22.65
CA ASP A 140 -20.16 -5.35 -23.15
C ASP A 140 -20.79 -5.40 -24.55
N ALA A 141 -20.19 -6.14 -25.47
CA ALA A 141 -20.68 -6.28 -26.85
C ALA A 141 -22.10 -6.84 -26.95
N PHE A 142 -22.53 -7.63 -25.97
CA PHE A 142 -23.87 -8.20 -25.89
C PHE A 142 -24.81 -7.49 -24.90
N GLY A 143 -24.35 -6.41 -24.23
CA GLY A 143 -25.13 -5.69 -23.23
C GLY A 143 -25.52 -6.55 -22.02
N LEU A 144 -24.64 -7.48 -21.62
CA LEU A 144 -24.84 -8.32 -20.46
C LEU A 144 -24.44 -7.57 -19.19
N PRO A 145 -25.04 -7.87 -18.03
CA PRO A 145 -24.57 -7.32 -16.76
C PRO A 145 -23.22 -7.95 -16.34
N PRO A 146 -22.47 -7.31 -15.43
CA PRO A 146 -21.35 -7.95 -14.73
C PRO A 146 -21.81 -9.20 -13.96
N THR A 147 -20.92 -10.18 -13.87
CA THR A 147 -21.17 -11.40 -13.10
C THR A 147 -20.56 -11.28 -11.70
N GLU A 148 -21.34 -11.62 -10.68
CA GLU A 148 -20.91 -11.69 -9.28
C GLU A 148 -20.22 -13.04 -9.01
N LEU A 149 -19.14 -13.01 -8.23
CA LEU A 149 -18.30 -14.14 -7.88
C LEU A 149 -18.03 -14.09 -6.38
N GLU A 150 -18.63 -15.03 -5.65
CA GLU A 150 -18.37 -15.23 -4.22
C GLU A 150 -17.57 -16.52 -4.04
N GLN A 151 -16.38 -16.43 -3.42
CA GLN A 151 -15.50 -17.57 -3.25
C GLN A 151 -14.73 -17.53 -1.93
N GLU A 152 -14.68 -18.66 -1.23
CA GLU A 152 -13.73 -18.88 -0.14
C GLU A 152 -12.33 -19.20 -0.70
N VAL A 153 -11.33 -18.38 -0.35
CA VAL A 153 -9.94 -18.54 -0.76
C VAL A 153 -9.03 -18.60 0.46
N THR A 154 -8.15 -19.59 0.48
CA THR A 154 -7.07 -19.69 1.47
C THR A 154 -5.74 -19.30 0.81
N PHE A 155 -5.18 -18.20 1.27
CA PHE A 155 -3.84 -17.74 0.91
C PHE A 155 -2.82 -18.39 1.84
N SER A 156 -1.84 -19.09 1.26
CA SER A 156 -0.59 -19.31 1.99
C SER A 156 0.19 -18.00 1.96
N LEU A 157 0.59 -17.48 3.11
CA LEU A 157 1.57 -16.39 3.21
C LEU A 157 3.00 -16.95 3.28
N GLY A 158 3.15 -18.24 2.96
CA GLY A 158 4.39 -19.00 2.97
C GLY A 158 5.07 -19.01 4.34
N GLY A 159 6.40 -19.19 4.29
CA GLY A 159 7.29 -18.88 5.42
C GLY A 159 7.83 -17.44 5.38
N GLY A 160 7.30 -16.58 4.50
CA GLY A 160 7.83 -15.26 4.22
C GLY A 160 7.59 -14.24 5.34
N LEU A 161 6.50 -14.41 6.10
CA LEU A 161 6.22 -13.60 7.28
C LEU A 161 6.97 -14.16 8.50
N SER A 162 8.24 -13.76 8.60
CA SER A 162 9.09 -14.05 9.74
C SER A 162 9.26 -12.82 10.63
N THR A 163 9.81 -13.03 11.82
CA THR A 163 10.24 -11.92 12.70
C THR A 163 11.21 -10.98 11.97
N GLU A 164 12.07 -11.52 11.09
CA GLU A 164 13.06 -10.74 10.35
C GLU A 164 12.41 -9.84 9.30
N THR A 165 11.39 -10.34 8.60
CA THR A 165 10.60 -9.57 7.63
C THR A 165 9.86 -8.43 8.31
N LEU A 166 9.25 -8.69 9.47
CA LEU A 166 8.54 -7.67 10.24
C LEU A 166 9.50 -6.62 10.82
N LEU A 167 10.66 -7.04 11.32
CA LEU A 167 11.72 -6.14 11.76
C LEU A 167 12.29 -5.30 10.61
N ALA A 168 12.41 -5.88 9.42
CA ALA A 168 12.83 -5.16 8.22
C ALA A 168 11.80 -4.09 7.82
N ALA A 169 10.51 -4.43 7.86
CA ALA A 169 9.41 -3.49 7.64
C ALA A 169 9.42 -2.35 8.68
N LEU A 170 9.61 -2.66 9.97
CA LEU A 170 9.72 -1.65 11.02
C LEU A 170 10.89 -0.69 10.78
N ARG A 171 12.06 -1.22 10.41
CA ARG A 171 13.26 -0.41 10.13
C ARG A 171 13.18 0.36 8.82
N SER A 172 12.35 -0.08 7.88
CA SER A 172 12.12 0.63 6.64
C SER A 172 11.02 1.66 6.76
N GLY A 173 10.13 1.54 7.75
CA GLY A 173 8.90 2.34 7.87
C GLY A 173 7.82 1.97 6.85
N SER A 174 7.97 0.85 6.14
CA SER A 174 7.08 0.45 5.05
C SER A 174 6.67 -1.01 5.19
N ALA A 175 5.45 -1.31 4.76
CA ALA A 175 4.97 -2.68 4.64
C ALA A 175 5.54 -3.41 3.41
N ASP A 176 6.26 -2.75 2.51
CA ASP A 176 6.68 -3.32 1.22
C ASP A 176 7.39 -4.68 1.36
N GLY A 177 6.92 -5.67 0.59
CA GLY A 177 7.42 -7.05 0.59
C GLY A 177 6.94 -7.94 1.75
N LEU A 178 6.21 -7.40 2.73
CA LEU A 178 5.69 -8.17 3.87
C LEU A 178 4.75 -9.32 3.46
N PHE A 179 3.99 -9.16 2.38
CA PHE A 179 2.99 -10.13 1.89
C PHE A 179 3.34 -10.71 0.52
N ALA A 180 4.62 -10.73 0.17
CA ALA A 180 5.05 -11.40 -1.05
C ALA A 180 4.74 -12.90 -0.99
N THR A 181 3.91 -13.39 -1.92
CA THR A 181 3.45 -14.78 -1.94
C THR A 181 2.99 -15.21 -3.33
N THR A 182 2.61 -16.48 -3.50
CA THR A 182 1.93 -17.02 -4.67
C THR A 182 0.57 -17.58 -4.27
N ALA A 183 -0.45 -17.36 -5.07
CA ALA A 183 -1.81 -17.84 -4.79
C ALA A 183 -2.49 -18.35 -6.06
N LEU A 184 -3.15 -19.51 -5.94
CA LEU A 184 -3.98 -20.09 -6.99
C LEU A 184 -5.44 -19.72 -6.71
N PHE A 185 -6.11 -19.14 -7.70
CA PHE A 185 -7.52 -18.83 -7.69
C PHE A 185 -8.20 -19.63 -8.77
N GLU A 186 -9.20 -20.42 -8.38
CA GLU A 186 -10.00 -21.20 -9.31
C GLU A 186 -11.46 -20.85 -9.08
N GLY A 187 -12.17 -20.34 -10.07
CA GLY A 187 -13.59 -20.07 -9.90
C GLY A 187 -14.39 -20.39 -11.14
N ALA A 188 -15.68 -20.53 -10.92
CA ALA A 188 -16.65 -20.83 -11.95
C ALA A 188 -17.70 -19.73 -11.98
N SER A 189 -18.18 -19.41 -13.17
CA SER A 189 -19.10 -18.34 -13.46
C SER A 189 -19.99 -18.70 -14.64
N GLU A 190 -20.86 -17.79 -15.04
CA GLU A 190 -21.66 -17.89 -16.24
C GLU A 190 -21.56 -16.58 -17.04
N ILE A 191 -21.23 -16.68 -18.33
CA ILE A 191 -21.25 -15.56 -19.27
C ILE A 191 -22.23 -15.93 -20.38
N ALA A 192 -23.32 -15.17 -20.48
CA ALA A 192 -24.34 -15.34 -21.53
C ALA A 192 -24.99 -16.73 -21.59
N GLY A 193 -25.20 -17.42 -20.45
CA GLY A 193 -25.71 -18.80 -20.47
C GLY A 193 -24.63 -19.87 -20.52
N PHE A 194 -23.36 -19.50 -20.71
CA PHE A 194 -22.26 -20.44 -20.85
C PHE A 194 -21.44 -20.52 -19.56
N PRO A 195 -21.20 -21.73 -19.02
CA PRO A 195 -20.33 -21.88 -17.87
C PRO A 195 -18.91 -21.47 -18.26
N VAL A 196 -18.30 -20.68 -17.40
CA VAL A 196 -16.94 -20.16 -17.56
C VAL A 196 -16.14 -20.53 -16.33
N GLU A 197 -15.01 -21.18 -16.53
CA GLU A 197 -14.06 -21.46 -15.46
C GLU A 197 -12.83 -20.57 -15.65
N PHE A 198 -12.35 -19.98 -14.57
CA PHE A 198 -11.10 -19.21 -14.56
C PHE A 198 -10.12 -19.86 -13.58
N VAL A 199 -8.85 -19.90 -14.00
CA VAL A 199 -7.74 -20.36 -13.17
C VAL A 199 -6.66 -19.29 -13.25
N LEU A 200 -6.34 -18.67 -12.12
CA LEU A 200 -5.31 -17.64 -11.98
C LEU A 200 -4.22 -18.15 -11.04
N ASP A 201 -3.00 -18.28 -11.55
CA ASP A 201 -1.80 -18.52 -10.75
C ASP A 201 -1.10 -17.18 -10.58
N LEU A 202 -1.29 -16.54 -9.42
CA LEU A 202 -0.84 -15.17 -9.18
C LEU A 202 0.39 -15.17 -8.28
N ALA A 203 1.49 -14.64 -8.80
CA ALA A 203 2.57 -14.14 -7.97
C ALA A 203 2.17 -12.75 -7.47
N LEU A 204 2.22 -12.55 -6.15
CA LEU A 204 1.79 -11.36 -5.46
C LEU A 204 2.97 -10.74 -4.73
N THR A 205 3.10 -9.43 -4.80
CA THR A 205 3.98 -8.63 -3.95
C THR A 205 3.13 -7.56 -3.26
N ASN A 206 3.68 -6.78 -2.34
CA ASN A 206 2.93 -5.66 -1.79
C ASN A 206 3.72 -4.36 -1.78
N GLY A 207 2.98 -3.27 -1.89
CA GLY A 207 3.53 -1.94 -2.15
C GLY A 207 2.69 -0.80 -1.57
N ALA A 208 3.27 0.39 -1.61
CA ALA A 208 2.62 1.64 -1.22
C ALA A 208 1.74 2.27 -2.31
N ARG A 209 1.73 1.75 -3.56
CA ARG A 209 1.06 2.40 -4.69
C ARG A 209 -0.04 1.52 -5.29
N PRO A 210 -1.10 2.13 -5.84
CA PRO A 210 -2.10 1.41 -6.62
C PRO A 210 -1.45 0.77 -7.86
N PRO A 211 -2.11 -0.26 -8.45
CA PRO A 211 -1.62 -0.90 -9.65
C PRO A 211 -1.69 0.06 -10.84
N VAL A 212 -0.71 -0.05 -11.74
CA VAL A 212 -0.69 0.66 -13.02
C VAL A 212 -1.22 -0.26 -14.11
N PHE A 213 -2.13 0.26 -14.92
CA PHE A 213 -2.71 -0.46 -16.05
C PHE A 213 -2.28 0.18 -17.37
N ASP A 214 -2.24 -0.64 -18.41
CA ASP A 214 -2.13 -0.14 -19.78
C ASP A 214 -3.35 0.74 -20.13
N ALA A 215 -3.15 1.75 -20.97
CA ALA A 215 -4.15 2.80 -21.22
C ALA A 215 -5.48 2.27 -21.77
N ASP A 216 -5.46 1.27 -22.65
CA ASP A 216 -6.66 0.64 -23.23
C ASP A 216 -7.42 -0.22 -22.21
N LEU A 217 -6.71 -0.93 -21.31
CA LEU A 217 -7.34 -1.65 -20.20
C LEU A 217 -7.94 -0.68 -19.19
N LEU A 218 -7.26 0.44 -18.91
CA LEU A 218 -7.77 1.47 -18.03
C LEU A 218 -8.99 2.19 -18.62
N GLU A 219 -9.01 2.43 -19.93
CA GLU A 219 -10.17 3.01 -20.63
C GLU A 219 -11.41 2.11 -20.47
N PHE A 220 -11.24 0.79 -20.59
CA PHE A 220 -12.33 -0.17 -20.45
C PHE A 220 -12.71 -0.43 -18.97
N CYS A 221 -11.75 -0.69 -18.09
CA CYS A 221 -11.99 -1.08 -16.69
C CYS A 221 -12.19 0.11 -15.74
N GLY A 222 -11.73 1.31 -16.09
CA GLY A 222 -11.76 2.49 -15.22
C GLY A 222 -13.15 2.83 -14.68
N PRO A 223 -14.21 2.89 -15.51
CA PRO A 223 -15.56 3.13 -15.02
C PRO A 223 -16.07 2.07 -14.03
N LEU A 224 -15.63 0.81 -14.19
CA LEU A 224 -16.00 -0.30 -13.30
C LEU A 224 -15.27 -0.19 -11.96
N PHE A 225 -13.96 0.12 -11.98
CA PHE A 225 -13.19 0.35 -10.77
C PHE A 225 -13.74 1.51 -9.94
N ALA A 226 -14.26 2.55 -10.60
CA ALA A 226 -14.87 3.71 -9.95
C ALA A 226 -16.14 3.38 -9.14
N GLU A 227 -16.78 2.22 -9.37
CA GLU A 227 -17.92 1.76 -8.57
C GLU A 227 -17.56 1.53 -7.09
N GLN A 228 -16.29 1.18 -6.80
CA GLN A 228 -15.78 0.99 -5.43
C GLN A 228 -15.48 2.31 -4.72
N GLY A 229 -15.59 3.43 -5.43
CA GLY A 229 -15.31 4.77 -4.94
C GLY A 229 -14.23 5.49 -5.76
N PRO A 230 -14.26 6.83 -5.76
CA PRO A 230 -13.34 7.63 -6.56
C PRO A 230 -11.96 7.81 -5.89
N GLN A 231 -11.84 7.44 -4.63
CA GLN A 231 -10.65 7.65 -3.81
C GLN A 231 -9.61 6.55 -4.04
N ILE A 232 -8.35 6.94 -4.23
CA ILE A 232 -7.24 5.99 -4.42
C ILE A 232 -6.30 6.11 -3.24
N PHE A 233 -6.07 4.99 -2.55
CA PHE A 233 -5.14 4.93 -1.43
C PHE A 233 -3.69 4.87 -1.92
N TYR A 234 -2.83 5.65 -1.27
CA TYR A 234 -1.39 5.55 -1.36
C TYR A 234 -0.79 5.40 0.04
N GLY A 235 -0.02 4.34 0.25
CA GLY A 235 0.75 4.11 1.46
C GLY A 235 1.85 5.16 1.62
N LEU A 236 2.06 5.60 2.85
CA LEU A 236 3.19 6.43 3.23
C LEU A 236 4.19 5.59 4.02
N ASN A 237 5.47 5.76 3.70
CA ASN A 237 6.53 5.28 4.57
C ASN A 237 6.52 6.15 5.84
N SER A 238 6.32 5.55 7.03
CA SER A 238 6.27 6.27 8.31
C SER A 238 7.56 7.04 8.60
N GLN A 239 8.69 6.56 8.08
CA GLN A 239 10.01 7.20 8.21
C GLN A 239 10.35 8.12 7.02
N GLY A 240 9.42 8.28 6.08
CA GLY A 240 9.61 9.09 4.88
C GLY A 240 9.59 10.58 5.19
N SER A 241 10.46 11.36 4.55
CA SER A 241 10.40 12.83 4.65
C SER A 241 11.05 13.54 3.48
N TYR A 242 10.43 14.63 3.04
CA TYR A 242 11.04 15.63 2.16
C TYR A 242 11.59 16.84 2.94
N LEU A 243 11.44 16.90 4.26
CA LEU A 243 11.93 18.00 5.08
C LEU A 243 13.40 17.81 5.45
N ARG A 244 14.09 18.89 5.84
CA ARG A 244 15.46 18.79 6.34
C ARG A 244 15.51 17.97 7.62
N ALA A 245 16.42 17.01 7.68
CA ALA A 245 16.65 16.18 8.87
C ALA A 245 17.64 16.81 9.84
N LYS A 246 17.57 16.35 11.09
CA LYS A 246 18.65 16.52 12.07
C LYS A 246 19.89 15.74 11.61
N GLY A 247 21.06 16.11 12.12
CA GLY A 247 22.34 15.56 11.64
C GLY A 247 22.54 14.07 11.94
N ASP A 248 21.81 13.51 12.90
CA ASP A 248 21.83 12.12 13.33
C ASP A 248 20.59 11.32 12.90
N ASP A 249 19.81 11.88 11.98
CA ASP A 249 18.60 11.27 11.44
C ASP A 249 18.73 11.03 9.92
N GLU A 250 18.09 9.97 9.46
CA GLU A 250 18.19 9.46 8.08
C GLU A 250 16.80 9.13 7.54
N PRO A 251 15.95 10.14 7.29
CA PRO A 251 14.61 9.89 6.77
C PRO A 251 14.67 9.16 5.43
N LYS A 252 13.72 8.25 5.25
CA LYS A 252 13.54 7.51 4.00
C LYS A 252 12.94 8.41 2.92
N ALA A 253 12.91 7.88 1.70
CA ALA A 253 12.27 8.58 0.60
C ALA A 253 10.78 8.80 0.90
N PRO A 254 10.24 10.01 0.67
CA PRO A 254 8.81 10.28 0.79
C PRO A 254 8.04 9.62 -0.37
N LEU A 255 6.72 9.61 -0.28
CA LEU A 255 5.88 9.22 -1.40
C LEU A 255 5.90 10.31 -2.48
N VAL A 256 6.08 9.90 -3.73
CA VAL A 256 6.04 10.78 -4.91
C VAL A 256 4.98 10.25 -5.87
N ILE A 257 3.90 11.00 -6.05
CA ILE A 257 2.77 10.65 -6.90
C ILE A 257 2.81 11.51 -8.17
N PRO A 258 3.05 10.93 -9.36
CA PRO A 258 2.87 11.65 -10.62
C PRO A 258 1.40 12.03 -10.81
N LEU A 259 1.12 13.30 -11.09
CA LEU A 259 -0.26 13.78 -11.24
C LEU A 259 -0.95 13.17 -12.47
N ALA A 260 -0.18 12.82 -13.50
CA ALA A 260 -0.69 12.10 -14.67
C ALA A 260 -1.25 10.71 -14.32
N GLU A 261 -0.70 10.02 -13.31
CA GLU A 261 -1.24 8.72 -12.84
C GLU A 261 -2.61 8.88 -12.18
N LEU A 262 -2.87 10.04 -11.58
CA LEU A 262 -4.19 10.38 -11.02
C LEU A 262 -5.18 10.85 -12.09
N GLY A 263 -4.72 11.12 -13.32
CA GLY A 263 -5.51 11.86 -14.31
C GLY A 263 -5.72 13.34 -13.96
N ALA A 264 -4.92 13.88 -13.04
CA ALA A 264 -5.00 15.26 -12.58
C ALA A 264 -4.15 16.19 -13.45
N ALA A 265 -4.70 17.36 -13.78
CA ALA A 265 -4.06 18.42 -14.53
C ALA A 265 -4.07 19.74 -13.72
N PRO A 266 -3.21 20.72 -14.07
CA PRO A 266 -3.27 22.05 -13.47
C PRO A 266 -4.68 22.67 -13.54
N GLY A 267 -5.17 23.17 -12.41
CA GLY A 267 -6.52 23.72 -12.26
C GLY A 267 -7.55 22.73 -11.69
N ASP A 268 -7.29 21.42 -11.71
CA ASP A 268 -8.15 20.44 -11.06
C ASP A 268 -8.11 20.60 -9.53
N LEU A 269 -9.22 20.27 -8.88
CA LEU A 269 -9.31 20.22 -7.42
C LEU A 269 -8.93 18.82 -6.94
N LEU A 270 -7.92 18.71 -6.09
CA LEU A 270 -7.60 17.48 -5.38
C LEU A 270 -8.17 17.53 -3.96
N ARG A 271 -8.86 16.46 -3.56
CA ARG A 271 -9.14 16.18 -2.16
C ARG A 271 -8.16 15.11 -1.69
N ILE A 272 -7.37 15.46 -0.68
CA ILE A 272 -6.35 14.59 -0.10
C ILE A 272 -6.72 14.37 1.36
N ARG A 273 -6.92 13.11 1.77
CA ARG A 273 -7.30 12.73 3.12
C ARG A 273 -6.26 11.83 3.75
N THR A 274 -5.81 12.14 4.96
CA THR A 274 -4.91 11.25 5.71
C THR A 274 -5.66 10.02 6.22
N VAL A 275 -5.10 8.84 5.99
CA VAL A 275 -5.63 7.54 6.43
C VAL A 275 -4.64 6.85 7.36
N GLY A 276 -5.17 6.15 8.37
CA GLY A 276 -4.36 5.45 9.37
C GLY A 276 -3.64 6.39 10.34
N THR A 277 -2.69 5.81 11.08
CA THR A 277 -1.85 6.49 12.06
C THR A 277 -0.41 5.99 11.97
N TYR A 278 0.51 6.78 12.50
CA TYR A 278 1.89 6.38 12.79
C TYR A 278 2.25 6.77 14.24
N SER A 279 3.30 6.15 14.77
CA SER A 279 3.91 6.43 16.07
C SER A 279 5.27 7.07 15.82
N ASP A 280 5.70 7.99 16.68
CA ASP A 280 7.06 8.54 16.75
C ASP A 280 7.98 7.72 17.66
N ASP A 281 7.60 6.46 17.92
CA ASP A 281 8.29 5.52 18.77
C ASP A 281 8.53 4.21 18.00
N THR A 282 9.61 3.50 18.32
CA THR A 282 9.92 2.19 17.73
C THR A 282 9.07 1.06 18.35
N VAL A 283 7.75 1.12 18.14
CA VAL A 283 6.78 0.16 18.70
C VAL A 283 5.96 -0.49 17.58
N LEU A 284 5.67 -1.79 17.76
CA LEU A 284 4.85 -2.56 16.83
C LEU A 284 3.36 -2.47 17.25
N LYS A 285 2.74 -1.32 17.02
CA LYS A 285 1.30 -1.09 17.22
C LYS A 285 0.86 0.07 16.32
N ASP A 286 -0.44 0.27 16.24
CA ASP A 286 -1.00 1.52 15.73
C ASP A 286 -0.54 2.68 16.62
N GLY A 287 -0.05 3.72 15.96
CA GLY A 287 0.32 4.96 16.62
C GLY A 287 -0.88 5.87 16.85
N SER A 288 -0.60 7.11 17.24
CA SER A 288 -1.64 8.13 17.50
C SER A 288 -1.51 9.38 16.64
N ASP A 289 -0.39 9.52 15.91
CA ASP A 289 -0.16 10.66 15.05
C ASP A 289 -0.76 10.42 13.67
N ARG A 290 -1.23 11.52 13.07
CA ARG A 290 -1.84 11.59 11.74
C ARG A 290 -1.32 12.78 10.94
N ARG A 291 -0.29 13.45 11.42
CA ARG A 291 0.21 14.65 10.75
C ARG A 291 0.82 14.29 9.41
N THR A 292 0.32 14.94 8.38
CA THR A 292 0.75 14.71 7.00
C THR A 292 0.93 16.06 6.35
N SER A 293 2.01 16.20 5.60
CA SER A 293 2.24 17.38 4.77
C SER A 293 2.55 16.96 3.35
N ALA A 294 2.27 17.86 2.42
CA ALA A 294 2.53 17.63 1.02
C ALA A 294 3.04 18.90 0.33
N VAL A 295 3.70 18.71 -0.80
CA VAL A 295 4.20 19.79 -1.66
C VAL A 295 4.04 19.38 -3.13
N PHE A 296 3.54 20.30 -3.94
CA PHE A 296 3.54 20.11 -5.39
C PHE A 296 4.94 20.39 -5.96
N SER A 297 5.32 19.66 -6.98
CA SER A 297 6.62 19.83 -7.64
C SER A 297 6.53 19.66 -9.15
N SER A 298 7.44 20.32 -9.85
CA SER A 298 7.67 20.12 -11.29
C SER A 298 8.62 18.94 -11.59
N THR A 299 9.35 18.44 -10.59
CA THR A 299 10.22 17.25 -10.72
C THR A 299 9.93 16.23 -9.60
N PRO A 300 10.24 14.95 -9.80
CA PRO A 300 10.04 13.93 -8.77
C PRO A 300 11.14 13.92 -7.70
N ASP A 301 12.14 14.81 -7.82
CA ASP A 301 13.39 14.68 -7.09
C ASP A 301 13.27 15.18 -5.65
N VAL A 302 13.89 14.43 -4.73
CA VAL A 302 14.09 14.84 -3.35
C VAL A 302 15.57 14.72 -3.02
N ILE A 303 16.27 15.85 -2.91
CA ILE A 303 17.71 15.89 -2.64
C ILE A 303 18.01 15.57 -1.16
N GLY A 304 19.30 15.38 -0.84
CA GLY A 304 19.74 14.82 0.44
C GLY A 304 19.23 15.57 1.68
N ALA A 305 19.04 14.81 2.77
CA ALA A 305 18.39 15.21 4.03
C ALA A 305 19.00 16.44 4.73
N GLY A 306 20.27 16.75 4.48
CA GLY A 306 20.94 17.94 5.03
C GLY A 306 20.55 19.27 4.36
N ASN A 307 19.89 19.25 3.21
CA ASN A 307 19.46 20.46 2.50
C ASN A 307 18.15 20.99 3.09
N ARG A 308 17.99 22.32 3.16
CA ARG A 308 16.72 22.92 3.60
C ARG A 308 15.61 22.77 2.57
N LEU A 309 15.90 23.10 1.31
CA LEU A 309 14.95 23.01 0.20
C LEU A 309 15.19 21.69 -0.54
N ARG A 310 14.71 20.59 0.03
CA ARG A 310 14.99 19.25 -0.54
C ARG A 310 14.18 18.92 -1.78
N VAL A 311 13.18 19.72 -2.13
CA VAL A 311 12.33 19.49 -3.31
C VAL A 311 12.65 20.55 -4.36
N PRO A 312 13.57 20.30 -5.30
CA PRO A 312 13.75 21.16 -6.46
C PRO A 312 12.43 21.30 -7.22
N GLY A 313 12.10 22.54 -7.62
CA GLY A 313 10.88 22.79 -8.37
C GLY A 313 9.59 22.70 -7.55
N ALA A 314 9.67 22.77 -6.21
CA ALA A 314 8.53 22.93 -5.33
C ALA A 314 7.68 24.15 -5.73
N ILE A 315 6.35 24.00 -5.68
CA ILE A 315 5.37 24.99 -6.12
C ILE A 315 4.41 25.24 -4.98
N ASP A 316 4.21 26.52 -4.67
CA ASP A 316 3.39 26.97 -3.55
C ASP A 316 1.92 26.65 -3.84
N ALA A 317 1.26 25.99 -2.89
CA ALA A 317 -0.15 25.64 -2.99
C ALA A 317 -0.77 25.49 -1.60
N GLY A 318 -2.04 25.87 -1.47
CA GLY A 318 -2.77 25.73 -0.22
C GLY A 318 -2.29 26.69 0.87
N THR A 319 -2.50 26.31 2.12
CA THR A 319 -2.06 27.09 3.29
C THR A 319 -0.76 26.52 3.83
N ASN A 320 0.26 27.37 3.89
CA ASN A 320 1.61 26.96 4.26
C ASN A 320 1.63 26.39 5.68
N VAL A 321 2.39 25.31 5.87
CA VAL A 321 2.61 24.74 7.20
C VAL A 321 3.98 25.16 7.70
N THR A 322 4.03 25.85 8.84
CA THR A 322 5.32 26.13 9.48
C THR A 322 5.79 24.89 10.22
N THR A 323 6.91 24.32 9.79
CA THR A 323 7.50 23.16 10.46
C THR A 323 8.34 23.57 11.67
N ALA A 324 8.67 22.63 12.55
CA ALA A 324 9.42 22.96 13.76
C ALA A 324 10.87 23.38 13.45
N THR A 325 11.43 24.18 14.33
CA THR A 325 12.87 24.48 14.35
C THR A 325 13.55 23.71 15.46
N TRP A 326 14.78 23.26 15.25
CA TRP A 326 15.59 22.70 16.32
C TRP A 326 16.84 23.53 16.58
N LEU A 327 17.42 23.32 17.77
CA LEU A 327 18.68 23.94 18.14
C LEU A 327 19.84 23.06 17.71
N ASP A 328 20.70 23.58 16.84
CA ASP A 328 21.94 22.94 16.39
C ASP A 328 23.12 23.61 17.11
N CYS A 329 23.77 22.87 18.01
CA CYS A 329 24.86 23.37 18.84
C CYS A 329 26.19 22.71 18.46
N VAL A 330 27.20 23.52 18.15
CA VAL A 330 28.59 23.08 18.03
C VAL A 330 29.37 23.67 19.20
N LEU A 331 29.76 22.82 20.15
CA LEU A 331 30.35 23.21 21.44
C LEU A 331 29.39 24.11 22.25
N ILE A 332 29.64 25.42 22.28
CA ILE A 332 28.82 26.43 22.98
C ILE A 332 28.07 27.37 22.01
N PHE A 333 28.26 27.20 20.70
CA PHE A 333 27.62 28.03 19.68
C PHE A 333 26.39 27.32 19.14
N CYS A 334 25.21 27.81 19.52
CA CYS A 334 23.94 27.27 19.09
C CYS A 334 23.26 28.19 18.08
N ARG A 335 22.58 27.60 17.10
CA ARG A 335 21.73 28.31 16.14
C ARG A 335 20.41 27.57 15.97
N PHE A 336 19.36 28.31 15.65
CA PHE A 336 18.11 27.69 15.22
C PHE A 336 18.23 27.24 13.77
N VAL A 337 17.90 25.99 13.52
CA VAL A 337 17.82 25.40 12.20
C VAL A 337 16.36 25.08 11.92
N SER A 338 15.91 25.45 10.73
CA SER A 338 14.55 25.22 10.27
C SER A 338 14.54 24.09 9.23
N SER A 339 13.54 23.21 9.35
CA SER A 339 13.19 22.20 8.34
C SER A 339 12.29 22.74 7.23
N ASP A 340 11.75 23.94 7.42
CA ASP A 340 10.62 24.48 6.68
C ASP A 340 10.88 24.63 5.18
N ILE A 341 9.92 24.15 4.40
CA ILE A 341 9.80 24.39 2.97
C ILE A 341 8.59 25.31 2.78
N PRO A 342 8.78 26.59 2.43
CA PRO A 342 7.67 27.55 2.39
C PRO A 342 6.54 27.26 1.39
N HIS A 343 6.67 26.21 0.56
CA HIS A 343 5.71 25.84 -0.49
C HIS A 343 4.86 24.62 -0.10
N ASP A 344 5.12 24.02 1.06
CA ASP A 344 4.36 22.86 1.51
C ASP A 344 3.09 23.27 2.26
N PHE A 345 2.15 22.34 2.37
CA PHE A 345 0.88 22.55 3.03
C PHE A 345 0.52 21.35 3.90
N ARG A 346 -0.31 21.61 4.92
CA ARG A 346 -0.82 20.57 5.81
C ARG A 346 -1.97 19.83 5.14
N VAL A 347 -1.95 18.49 5.21
CA VAL A 347 -3.00 17.62 4.67
C VAL A 347 -3.98 17.18 5.76
N ASP A 348 -3.55 17.00 7.00
CA ASP A 348 -4.36 16.31 8.00
C ASP A 348 -5.48 17.17 8.63
N PRO A 349 -6.68 16.59 8.86
CA PRO A 349 -7.09 15.24 8.47
C PRO A 349 -7.46 15.14 6.98
N GLN A 350 -7.76 16.27 6.34
CA GLN A 350 -8.06 16.39 4.92
C GLN A 350 -7.76 17.82 4.44
N VAL A 351 -7.37 17.96 3.17
CA VAL A 351 -7.26 19.23 2.46
C VAL A 351 -7.85 19.13 1.06
N ASP A 352 -8.55 20.18 0.63
CA ASP A 352 -8.96 20.39 -0.75
C ASP A 352 -8.02 21.46 -1.35
N VAL A 353 -7.26 21.12 -2.38
CA VAL A 353 -6.22 21.99 -2.96
C VAL A 353 -6.25 21.94 -4.48
N VAL A 354 -6.11 23.10 -5.13
CA VAL A 354 -6.05 23.18 -6.59
C VAL A 354 -4.64 22.85 -7.07
N VAL A 355 -4.53 22.00 -8.09
CA VAL A 355 -3.24 21.69 -8.72
C VAL A 355 -2.65 22.96 -9.34
N PRO A 356 -1.48 23.45 -8.87
CA PRO A 356 -0.92 24.69 -9.37
C PRO A 356 -0.33 24.53 -10.78
N PRO A 357 -0.18 25.63 -11.55
CA PRO A 357 0.47 25.60 -12.86
C PRO A 357 1.86 24.97 -12.80
N ASN A 358 2.18 24.13 -13.80
CA ASN A 358 3.44 23.41 -13.94
C ASN A 358 3.72 22.32 -12.88
N ALA A 359 2.78 22.00 -12.01
CA ALA A 359 2.90 20.81 -11.17
C ALA A 359 2.82 19.55 -12.03
N ALA A 360 3.74 18.62 -11.79
CA ALA A 360 3.75 17.30 -12.39
C ALA A 360 3.72 16.18 -11.33
N TYR A 361 4.06 16.51 -10.07
CA TYR A 361 4.13 15.58 -8.96
C TYR A 361 3.51 16.17 -7.70
N LEU A 362 2.93 15.31 -6.88
CA LEU A 362 2.56 15.55 -5.49
C LEU A 362 3.49 14.71 -4.60
N ILE A 363 4.28 15.37 -3.75
CA ILE A 363 5.18 14.70 -2.81
C ILE A 363 4.55 14.76 -1.43
N VAL A 364 4.38 13.61 -0.78
CA VAL A 364 3.64 13.47 0.49
C VAL A 364 4.51 12.75 1.52
N ALA A 365 4.48 13.22 2.76
CA ALA A 365 5.22 12.60 3.86
C ALA A 365 4.50 12.77 5.22
N PRO A 366 4.76 11.87 6.18
CA PRO A 366 4.52 12.14 7.60
C PRO A 366 5.22 13.42 8.07
N LEU A 367 4.53 14.18 8.92
CA LEU A 367 5.08 15.37 9.56
C LEU A 367 5.39 15.07 11.04
N SER A 368 6.51 14.36 11.26
CA SER A 368 6.97 13.94 12.59
C SER A 368 7.16 15.15 13.53
N PRO A 369 6.55 15.15 14.73
CA PRO A 369 6.70 16.23 15.72
C PRO A 369 8.15 16.57 16.02
N GLU A 370 8.93 15.52 16.26
CA GLU A 370 10.26 15.65 16.83
C GLU A 370 11.36 15.70 15.77
N HIS A 371 11.01 15.49 14.49
CA HIS A 371 11.97 15.40 13.38
C HIS A 371 12.98 14.27 13.60
N TYR A 372 12.48 13.13 14.08
CA TYR A 372 13.21 11.88 14.31
C TYR A 372 12.54 10.75 13.52
N TRP A 373 12.58 10.85 12.19
CA TRP A 373 11.84 9.95 11.32
C TRP A 373 12.34 8.50 11.41
N LYS A 374 13.61 8.24 11.75
CA LYS A 374 14.12 6.87 11.92
C LYS A 374 13.40 6.05 12.99
N ASP A 375 12.75 6.72 13.94
CA ASP A 375 12.03 6.09 15.05
C ASP A 375 10.54 5.94 14.74
N ASP A 376 10.04 6.58 13.66
CA ASP A 376 8.64 6.53 13.29
C ASP A 376 8.24 5.11 12.81
N THR A 377 7.12 4.60 13.29
CA THR A 377 6.52 3.31 12.87
C THR A 377 5.06 3.45 12.47
N GLY A 378 4.61 2.64 11.51
CA GLY A 378 3.20 2.61 11.11
C GLY A 378 3.04 1.98 9.73
N PHE A 379 2.19 0.96 9.63
CA PHE A 379 2.01 0.20 8.39
C PHE A 379 0.64 0.38 7.74
N GLY A 380 -0.26 1.11 8.39
CA GLY A 380 -1.55 1.50 7.86
C GLY A 380 -1.63 2.97 7.42
N PHE A 381 -0.52 3.71 7.53
CA PHE A 381 -0.47 5.14 7.29
C PHE A 381 -0.39 5.46 5.81
N GLY A 382 -1.21 6.42 5.36
CA GLY A 382 -1.32 6.75 3.95
C GLY A 382 -2.15 8.00 3.68
N VAL A 383 -2.42 8.23 2.40
CA VAL A 383 -3.39 9.23 1.95
C VAL A 383 -4.34 8.61 0.92
N ASP A 384 -5.61 9.00 1.01
CA ASP A 384 -6.55 8.85 -0.09
C ASP A 384 -6.52 10.12 -0.95
N VAL A 385 -6.48 9.96 -2.26
CA VAL A 385 -6.52 11.06 -3.21
C VAL A 385 -7.73 10.90 -4.14
N GLU A 386 -8.51 11.97 -4.26
CA GLU A 386 -9.66 12.09 -5.15
C GLU A 386 -9.48 13.32 -6.06
N VAL A 387 -9.69 13.13 -7.37
CA VAL A 387 -9.59 14.20 -8.38
C VAL A 387 -10.99 14.71 -8.72
N ASN A 388 -11.16 16.03 -8.67
CA ASN A 388 -12.42 16.72 -8.92
C ASN A 388 -13.59 16.11 -8.13
N PRO A 389 -13.49 16.09 -6.79
CA PRO A 389 -14.51 15.50 -5.93
C PRO A 389 -15.88 16.13 -6.20
N ALA A 390 -16.94 15.31 -6.12
CA ALA A 390 -18.30 15.82 -6.18
C ALA A 390 -18.55 16.82 -5.03
N SER A 391 -19.17 17.95 -5.35
CA SER A 391 -19.44 19.07 -4.43
C SER A 391 -20.54 18.78 -3.42
#